data_AF-A0A382JC51-F1
#
_entry.id   AF-A0A382JC51-F1
#
_cell.length_a   1.000
_cell.length_b   1.000
_cell.length_c   1.000
_cell.angle_alpha   90.00
_cell.angle_beta   90.00
_cell.angle_gamma   90.00
#
_symmetry.space_group_name_H-M   'P 1'
#
loop_
_entity.id
_entity.type
_entity.pdbx_description
1 polymer ?
#
loop_
_entity_poly.entity_id
_entity_poly.type
_entity_poly.pdbx_seq_one_letter_code
_entity_poly.pdbx_strand_id
1 'polypeptide(L)'
;VRPPLVLILALQVISLLAVTSAATSALLPRSFHPSQDPPLSGLVGTSMSDVVWSGHYLWVATERGLARWNPDDGTGLSAQNWRTYTQENG
;
A
#
# COMPACT_ATOMS: atom_id res chain seq x y z
N VAL A 1 48.49 10.11 22.83
CA VAL A 1 47.95 8.79 23.20
C VAL A 1 47.15 8.26 22.01
N ARG A 2 47.59 7.17 21.36
CA ARG A 2 46.89 6.58 20.20
C ARG A 2 45.65 5.84 20.72
N PRO A 3 44.45 6.07 20.16
CA PRO A 3 43.28 5.33 20.58
C PRO A 3 43.46 3.83 20.26
N PRO A 4 43.03 2.92 21.15
CA PRO A 4 43.17 1.47 20.93
C PRO A 4 42.31 1.04 19.74
N LEU A 5 42.85 0.14 18.90
CA LEU A 5 42.20 -0.40 17.69
C LEU A 5 40.75 -0.85 17.92
N VAL A 6 40.47 -1.39 19.11
CA VAL A 6 39.15 -1.87 19.55
C VAL A 6 38.12 -0.75 19.60
N LEU A 7 38.51 0.45 20.02
CA LEU A 7 37.61 1.62 20.09
C LEU A 7 37.19 2.07 18.69
N ILE A 8 38.11 2.04 17.72
CA ILE A 8 37.85 2.39 16.33
C ILE A 8 36.88 1.38 15.70
N LEU A 9 37.09 0.08 15.93
CA LEU A 9 36.20 -0.99 15.45
C LEU A 9 34.80 -0.87 16.05
N ALA A 10 34.68 -0.61 17.36
CA ALA A 10 33.39 -0.43 18.02
C ALA A 10 32.60 0.76 17.45
N LEU A 11 33.27 1.89 17.19
CA LEU A 11 32.66 3.07 16.57
C LEU A 11 32.15 2.78 15.15
N GLN A 12 32.91 2.03 14.35
CA GLN A 12 32.49 1.64 12.98
C GLN A 12 31.24 0.75 13.00
N VAL A 13 31.17 -0.21 13.92
CA VAL A 13 29.99 -1.09 14.06
C VAL A 13 28.76 -0.31 14.49
N ILE A 14 28.90 0.63 15.43
CA ILE A 14 27.78 1.48 15.90
C ILE A 14 27.28 2.37 14.77
N SER A 15 28.18 2.98 13.99
CA SER A 15 27.82 3.77 12.81
C SER A 15 27.08 2.92 11.76
N LEU A 16 27.51 1.68 11.52
CA LEU A 16 26.85 0.79 10.57
C LEU A 16 25.45 0.36 11.01
N LEU A 17 25.27 0.10 12.31
CA LEU A 17 23.96 -0.23 12.88
C LEU A 17 22.98 0.96 12.80
N ALA A 18 23.45 2.19 13.03
CA ALA A 18 22.62 3.39 12.98
C ALA A 18 22.11 3.72 11.55
N VAL A 19 22.84 3.33 10.50
CA VAL A 19 22.42 3.54 9.10
C VAL A 19 21.25 2.61 8.72
N THR A 20 21.17 1.41 9.30
CA THR A 20 20.10 0.45 8.98
C THR A 20 18.72 0.80 9.57
N SER A 21 18.67 1.53 10.69
CA SER A 21 17.40 1.88 11.35
C SER A 21 16.70 3.10 10.72
N ALA A 22 17.43 3.95 10.00
CA ALA A 22 16.87 5.15 9.36
C ALA A 22 15.99 4.86 8.13
N ALA A 23 16.11 3.67 7.52
CA ALA A 23 15.42 3.34 6.26
C ALA A 23 13.93 2.95 6.43
N THR A 24 13.46 2.65 7.64
CA THR A 24 12.09 2.13 7.85
C THR A 24 11.01 3.23 7.77
N SER A 25 11.31 4.45 8.21
CA SER A 25 10.32 5.52 8.31
C SER A 25 9.91 6.16 6.98
N ALA A 26 10.63 5.88 5.90
CA ALA A 26 10.39 6.47 4.57
C ALA A 26 9.28 5.77 3.76
N LEU A 27 8.79 4.60 4.22
CA LEU A 27 7.80 3.79 3.51
C LEU A 27 6.34 4.04 3.94
N LEU A 28 6.12 4.82 5.00
CA LEU A 28 4.78 5.15 5.44
C LEU A 28 4.22 6.30 4.59
N PRO A 29 3.02 6.18 4.01
CA PRO A 29 2.36 7.30 3.33
C PRO A 29 2.24 8.50 4.29
N ARG A 30 2.95 9.59 4.01
CA ARG A 30 3.00 10.78 4.90
C ARG A 30 2.04 11.89 4.50
N SER A 31 1.48 11.83 3.29
CA SER A 31 0.55 12.82 2.79
C SER A 31 -0.47 12.16 1.88
N PHE A 32 -1.72 12.59 2.02
CA PHE A 32 -2.73 12.34 1.01
C PHE A 32 -2.33 13.12 -0.25
N HIS A 33 -2.09 12.41 -1.34
CA HIS A 33 -1.85 13.01 -2.65
C HIS A 33 -3.20 13.04 -3.36
N PRO A 34 -3.92 14.18 -3.40
CA PRO A 34 -5.14 14.27 -4.19
C PRO A 34 -4.76 14.10 -5.66
N SER A 35 -4.99 12.92 -6.21
CA SER A 35 -4.91 12.70 -7.66
C SER A 35 -5.96 13.57 -8.34
N GLN A 36 -5.55 14.34 -9.35
CA GLN A 36 -6.49 15.08 -10.21
C GLN A 36 -7.27 14.13 -11.14
N ASP A 37 -6.91 12.86 -11.15
CA ASP A 37 -7.60 11.83 -11.90
C ASP A 37 -9.03 11.64 -11.39
N PRO A 38 -10.00 11.45 -12.30
CA PRO A 38 -11.36 11.13 -11.89
C PRO A 38 -11.36 9.83 -11.05
N PRO A 39 -12.33 9.67 -10.13
CA PRO A 39 -12.50 8.42 -9.39
C PRO A 39 -12.54 7.21 -10.35
N LEU A 40 -11.93 6.10 -9.94
CA LEU A 40 -11.99 4.86 -10.71
C LEU A 40 -13.44 4.40 -10.85
N SER A 41 -13.99 4.49 -12.06
CA SER A 41 -15.36 4.02 -12.36
C SER A 41 -15.56 2.51 -12.16
N GLY A 42 -14.48 1.76 -11.92
CA GLY A 42 -14.51 0.32 -11.63
C GLY A 42 -14.91 0.00 -10.19
N LEU A 43 -14.93 0.98 -9.28
CA LEU A 43 -15.58 0.86 -7.98
C LEU A 43 -16.99 1.44 -8.09
N VAL A 44 -17.99 0.66 -7.68
CA VAL A 44 -19.36 1.17 -7.60
C VAL A 44 -19.49 2.08 -6.39
N GLY A 45 -19.93 3.33 -6.58
CA GLY A 45 -20.05 4.30 -5.48
C GLY A 45 -18.80 5.14 -5.27
N THR A 46 -18.83 5.96 -4.24
CA THR A 46 -17.80 6.96 -3.90
C THR A 46 -17.31 6.85 -2.46
N SER A 47 -17.90 5.95 -1.67
CA SER A 47 -17.52 5.65 -0.30
C SER A 47 -17.15 4.17 -0.16
N MET A 48 -16.21 3.88 0.72
CA MET A 48 -15.83 2.50 1.05
C MET A 48 -15.95 2.29 2.56
N SER A 49 -16.53 1.16 2.94
CA SER A 49 -16.70 0.78 4.34
C SER A 49 -15.68 -0.25 4.78
N ASP A 50 -15.21 -1.11 3.86
CA ASP A 50 -14.28 -2.17 4.18
C ASP A 50 -13.44 -2.62 2.97
N VAL A 51 -12.26 -3.18 3.25
CA VAL A 51 -11.33 -3.73 2.26
C VAL A 51 -10.76 -5.04 2.78
N VAL A 52 -11.00 -6.13 2.05
CA VAL A 52 -10.62 -7.48 2.47
C VAL A 52 -9.82 -8.19 1.39
N TRP A 53 -8.68 -8.76 1.77
CA TRP A 53 -7.92 -9.68 0.94
C TRP A 53 -8.35 -11.12 1.23
N SER A 54 -8.81 -11.83 0.19
CA SER A 54 -9.31 -13.22 0.30
C SER A 54 -8.25 -14.29 0.03
N GLY A 55 -7.01 -13.90 -0.29
CA GLY A 55 -5.93 -14.81 -0.71
C GLY A 55 -5.66 -14.79 -2.22
N HIS A 56 -6.68 -14.49 -3.03
CA HIS A 56 -6.55 -14.34 -4.49
C HIS A 56 -7.23 -13.06 -5.01
N TYR A 57 -8.35 -12.65 -4.40
CA TYR A 57 -9.05 -11.42 -4.77
C TYR A 57 -8.96 -10.37 -3.67
N LEU A 58 -8.85 -9.10 -4.09
CA LEU A 58 -9.12 -7.95 -3.25
C LEU A 58 -10.59 -7.58 -3.40
N TRP A 59 -11.30 -7.50 -2.27
CA TRP A 59 -12.68 -7.06 -2.19
C TRP A 59 -12.75 -5.69 -1.54
N VAL A 60 -13.54 -4.80 -2.12
CA VAL A 60 -13.83 -3.48 -1.58
C VAL A 60 -15.34 -3.37 -1.41
N ALA A 61 -15.79 -3.17 -0.18
CA ALA A 61 -17.19 -2.91 0.13
C ALA A 61 -17.46 -1.41 0.01
N THR A 62 -18.47 -1.05 -0.76
CA THR A 62 -18.88 0.32 -1.00
C THR A 62 -20.33 0.54 -0.60
N GLU A 63 -20.77 1.79 -0.56
CA GLU A 63 -22.18 2.12 -0.28
C GLU A 63 -23.14 1.64 -1.38
N ARG A 64 -22.63 1.26 -2.55
CA ARG A 64 -23.42 0.81 -3.71
C ARG A 64 -23.23 -0.67 -4.06
N GLY A 65 -22.44 -1.42 -3.29
CA GLY A 65 -22.22 -2.85 -3.52
C GLY A 65 -20.80 -3.31 -3.19
N LEU A 66 -20.33 -4.30 -3.93
CA LEU A 66 -18.98 -4.85 -3.81
C LEU A 66 -18.22 -4.64 -5.12
N ALA A 67 -16.94 -4.31 -5.02
CA ALA A 67 -15.99 -4.35 -6.12
C ALA A 67 -14.91 -5.39 -5.83
N ARG A 68 -14.56 -6.17 -6.84
CA ARG A 68 -13.55 -7.24 -6.75
C ARG A 68 -12.48 -7.03 -7.80
N TRP A 69 -11.23 -7.05 -7.37
CA TRP A 69 -10.05 -7.08 -8.25
C TRP A 69 -9.33 -8.41 -8.15
N ASN A 70 -8.96 -8.97 -9.30
CA ASN A 70 -8.06 -10.09 -9.45
C ASN A 70 -6.69 -9.57 -9.91
N PRO A 71 -5.57 -9.87 -9.22
CA PRO A 71 -4.24 -9.49 -9.68
C PRO A 71 -3.88 -9.99 -11.08
N ASP A 72 -4.48 -11.11 -11.51
CA ASP A 72 -4.27 -11.65 -12.86
C ASP A 72 -4.92 -10.77 -13.95
N ASP A 73 -5.91 -9.93 -13.58
CA ASP A 73 -6.63 -9.05 -14.50
C ASP A 73 -5.90 -7.70 -14.71
N GLY A 74 -4.81 -7.42 -13.97
CA GLY A 74 -3.98 -6.22 -14.13
C GLY A 74 -3.59 -5.55 -12.81
N THR A 75 -3.16 -4.29 -12.85
CA THR A 75 -2.60 -3.57 -11.68
C THR A 75 -3.64 -3.03 -10.69
N GLY A 76 -4.94 -3.14 -11.01
CA GLY A 76 -6.02 -2.55 -10.21
C GLY A 76 -6.17 -1.04 -10.40
N LEU A 77 -5.33 -0.41 -11.23
CA LEU A 77 -5.36 1.02 -11.54
C LEU A 77 -6.28 1.38 -12.71
N SER A 78 -6.85 0.40 -13.41
CA SER A 78 -7.83 0.61 -14.46
C SER A 78 -9.19 0.08 -14.03
N ALA A 79 -10.26 0.82 -14.32
CA ALA A 79 -11.64 0.41 -14.06
C ALA A 79 -11.97 -0.98 -14.64
N GLN A 80 -11.33 -1.35 -15.76
CA GLN A 80 -11.53 -2.64 -16.42
C GLN A 80 -10.96 -3.83 -15.64
N ASN A 81 -10.07 -3.60 -14.68
CA ASN A 81 -9.53 -4.66 -13.81
C ASN A 81 -10.52 -5.06 -12.70
N TRP A 82 -11.64 -4.36 -12.55
CA TRP A 82 -12.59 -4.55 -11.46
C TRP A 82 -13.90 -5.17 -11.96
N ARG A 83 -14.44 -6.10 -11.18
CA ARG A 83 -15.81 -6.60 -11.32
C ARG A 83 -16.67 -6.08 -10.19
N THR A 84 -17.89 -5.68 -10.50
CA THR A 84 -18.80 -5.03 -9.55
C THR A 84 -20.08 -5.84 -9.38
N TYR A 85 -20.53 -5.91 -8.13
CA TYR A 85 -21.72 -6.61 -7.70
C TYR A 85 -22.59 -5.63 -6.92
N THR A 86 -23.72 -5.26 -7.51
CA THR A 86 -24.73 -4.36 -6.97
C THR A 86 -26.03 -5.13 -6.78
N GLN A 87 -27.06 -4.46 -6.28
CA GLN A 87 -28.40 -5.05 -6.21
C GLN A 87 -28.96 -5.45 -7.58
N GLU A 88 -28.51 -4.82 -8.66
CA GLU A 88 -29.05 -5.03 -10.01
C GLU A 88 -28.43 -6.23 -10.73
N ASN A 89 -27.21 -6.63 -10.35
CA ASN A 89 -26.42 -7.64 -11.06
C ASN A 89 -25.77 -8.70 -10.14
N GLY A 90 -26.23 -8.79 -8.90
CA GLY A 90 -25.77 -9.73 -7.86
C GLY A 90 -26.65 -10.96 -7.71
#